data_AF-A0A1G6AW13-F1
#
_entry.id   AF-A0A1G6AW13-F1
#
_cell.length_a   1.000
_cell.length_b   1.000
_cell.length_c   1.000
_cell.angle_alpha   90.00
_cell.angle_beta   90.00
_cell.angle_gamma   90.00
#
_symmetry.space_group_name_H-M   'P 1'
#
loop_
_entity.id
_entity.type
_entity.pdbx_description
1 polymer ?
#
loop_
_entity_poly.entity_id
_entity_poly.type
_entity_poly.pdbx_seq_one_letter_code
_entity_poly.pdbx_strand_id
1 'polypeptide(L)'
;MAENKNFVINVNGDGGVNISEEVVGIIAGLGAVEVEGVESLAGNLTSDNISKAGQGKLAKAVRVEDAEPGKIVVRMAINMKYGYEIPKVSGMVQEKVKQAVETMTGLVVTAVDIRIATVSVSGN
;
A
#
# COMPACT_ATOMS: atom_id res chain seq x y z
N MET A 1 -11.39 -14.77 14.15
CA MET A 1 -12.17 -14.50 12.93
C MET A 1 -11.68 -13.15 12.42
N ALA A 2 -11.00 -13.10 11.27
CA ALA A 2 -10.62 -11.83 10.65
C ALA A 2 -11.82 -11.36 9.84
N GLU A 3 -12.40 -10.21 10.20
CA GLU A 3 -13.43 -9.59 9.38
C GLU A 3 -12.77 -9.07 8.09
N ASN A 4 -13.17 -9.64 6.94
CA ASN A 4 -12.78 -9.11 5.65
C ASN A 4 -13.57 -7.83 5.39
N LYS A 5 -12.90 -6.69 5.50
CA LYS A 5 -13.50 -5.40 5.12
C LYS A 5 -13.53 -5.27 3.60
N ASN A 6 -14.70 -4.92 3.10
CA ASN A 6 -14.95 -4.65 1.69
C ASN A 6 -15.30 -3.17 1.50
N PHE A 7 -14.65 -2.55 0.52
CA PHE A 7 -14.87 -1.20 0.02
C PHE A 7 -15.91 -1.26 -1.09
N VAL A 8 -17.02 -0.54 -0.92
CA VAL A 8 -18.07 -0.46 -1.94
C VAL A 8 -17.77 0.71 -2.87
N ILE A 9 -17.59 0.44 -4.15
CA ILE A 9 -17.51 1.47 -5.19
C ILE A 9 -18.82 1.44 -5.97
N ASN A 10 -19.51 2.57 -6.00
CA ASN A 10 -20.71 2.73 -6.81
C ASN A 10 -20.32 3.12 -8.23
N VAL A 11 -20.26 2.13 -9.12
CA VAL A 11 -20.11 2.36 -10.56
C VAL A 11 -21.53 2.43 -11.14
N ASN A 12 -21.85 3.55 -11.79
CA ASN A 12 -23.16 3.94 -12.34
C ASN A 12 -24.04 2.76 -12.81
N GLY A 13 -25.16 2.53 -12.11
CA GLY A 13 -26.24 1.62 -12.52
C GLY A 13 -26.16 0.22 -11.89
N ASP A 14 -26.85 0.06 -10.75
CA ASP A 14 -27.35 -1.20 -10.17
C ASP A 14 -26.40 -2.38 -9.93
N GLY A 15 -25.10 -2.12 -9.74
CA GLY A 15 -24.15 -3.13 -9.25
C GLY A 15 -22.90 -2.52 -8.62
N GLY A 16 -22.90 -2.34 -7.30
CA GLY A 16 -21.71 -1.88 -6.57
C GLY A 16 -20.57 -2.90 -6.66
N VAL A 17 -19.38 -2.46 -7.08
CA VAL A 17 -18.17 -3.30 -7.10
C VAL A 17 -17.57 -3.26 -5.71
N ASN A 18 -17.55 -4.41 -5.04
CA ASN A 18 -16.91 -4.58 -3.74
C ASN A 18 -15.43 -4.90 -3.95
N ILE A 19 -14.53 -3.96 -3.64
CA ILE A 19 -13.08 -4.20 -3.60
C ILE A 19 -12.71 -4.55 -2.16
N SER A 20 -11.95 -5.62 -1.94
CA SER A 20 -11.50 -5.97 -0.59
C SER A 20 -10.31 -5.11 -0.14
N GLU A 21 -10.11 -5.00 1.18
CA GLU A 21 -8.92 -4.37 1.77
C GLU A 21 -7.61 -4.96 1.25
N GLU A 22 -7.63 -6.26 1.01
CA GLU A 22 -6.50 -7.01 0.47
C GLU A 22 -6.11 -6.52 -0.93
N VAL A 23 -7.08 -6.27 -1.81
CA VAL A 23 -6.79 -5.77 -3.17
C VAL A 23 -6.20 -4.36 -3.11
N VAL A 24 -6.77 -3.48 -2.28
CA VAL A 24 -6.21 -2.12 -2.08
C VAL A 24 -4.78 -2.21 -1.51
N GLY A 25 -4.56 -3.11 -0.54
CA GLY A 25 -3.26 -3.34 0.06
C GLY A 25 -2.20 -3.85 -0.94
N ILE A 26 -2.59 -4.74 -1.86
CA ILE A 26 -1.71 -5.23 -2.93
C ILE A 26 -1.34 -4.08 -3.88
N ILE A 27 -2.32 -3.27 -4.32
CA ILE A 27 -2.08 -2.14 -5.22
C ILE A 27 -1.14 -1.11 -4.57
N ALA A 28 -1.43 -0.74 -3.32
CA ALA A 28 -0.61 0.19 -2.56
C ALA A 28 0.81 -0.36 -2.35
N GLY A 29 0.92 -1.65 -2.02
CA GLY A 29 2.20 -2.28 -1.83
C GLY A 29 3.03 -2.34 -3.11
N LEU A 30 2.42 -2.70 -4.24
CA LEU A 30 3.08 -2.69 -5.56
C LEU A 30 3.58 -1.29 -5.93
N GLY A 31 2.75 -0.25 -5.76
CA GLY A 31 3.16 1.12 -6.03
C GLY A 31 4.32 1.60 -5.14
N ALA A 32 4.44 1.06 -3.92
CA ALA A 32 5.54 1.40 -3.01
C ALA A 32 6.87 0.71 -3.38
N VAL A 33 6.86 -0.58 -3.76
CA VAL A 33 8.11 -1.26 -4.18
C VAL A 33 8.63 -0.83 -5.55
N GLU A 34 7.80 -0.18 -6.38
CA GLU A 34 8.25 0.41 -7.65
C GLU A 34 9.11 1.68 -7.48
N VAL A 35 9.10 2.30 -6.29
CA VAL A 35 9.86 3.53 -6.05
C VAL A 35 11.33 3.23 -5.79
N GLU A 36 12.21 3.90 -6.53
CA GLU A 36 13.66 3.85 -6.32
C GLU A 36 14.02 4.28 -4.90
N GLY A 37 14.77 3.42 -4.21
CA GLY A 37 15.14 3.59 -2.81
C GLY A 37 14.33 2.73 -1.83
N VAL A 38 13.23 2.12 -2.28
CA VAL A 38 12.54 1.06 -1.54
C VAL A 38 13.18 -0.29 -1.89
N GLU A 39 13.49 -1.08 -0.87
CA GLU A 39 14.01 -2.44 -1.05
C GLU A 39 12.89 -3.47 -1.01
N SER A 40 12.03 -3.36 0.00
CA SER A 40 10.90 -4.24 0.24
C SER A 40 9.92 -3.58 1.20
N LEU A 41 8.72 -4.12 1.35
CA LEU A 41 7.84 -3.77 2.47
C LEU A 41 8.17 -4.62 3.70
N ALA A 42 7.65 -4.22 4.86
CA ALA A 42 7.80 -4.99 6.09
C ALA A 42 7.36 -6.45 5.91
N GLY A 43 8.13 -7.39 6.45
CA GLY A 43 7.93 -8.82 6.20
C GLY A 43 8.59 -9.35 4.92
N ASN A 44 9.51 -8.58 4.34
CA ASN A 44 10.27 -8.88 3.12
C ASN A 44 9.36 -9.10 1.90
N LEU A 45 8.33 -8.25 1.78
CA LEU A 45 7.45 -8.29 0.62
C LEU A 45 8.07 -7.50 -0.53
N THR A 46 8.25 -8.16 -1.67
CA THR A 46 8.76 -7.60 -2.92
C THR A 46 7.67 -7.66 -3.98
N SER A 47 7.87 -6.99 -5.12
CA SER A 47 6.96 -7.04 -6.27
C SER A 47 6.58 -8.48 -6.68
N ASP A 48 7.52 -9.42 -6.56
CA ASP A 48 7.35 -10.80 -7.02
C ASP A 48 6.51 -11.66 -6.06
N ASN A 49 6.53 -11.33 -4.77
CA ASN A 49 5.90 -12.14 -3.73
C ASN A 49 4.65 -11.49 -3.11
N ILE A 50 4.43 -10.20 -3.34
CA ILE A 50 3.31 -9.46 -2.74
C ILE A 50 1.96 -9.92 -3.29
N SER A 51 1.90 -10.28 -4.58
CA SER A 51 0.69 -10.86 -5.20
C SER A 51 0.33 -12.24 -4.65
N LYS A 52 1.29 -12.93 -4.03
CA LYS A 52 1.13 -14.24 -3.36
C LYS A 52 1.17 -14.11 -1.84
N ALA A 53 1.25 -12.89 -1.30
CA ALA A 53 1.33 -12.67 0.12
C ALA A 53 -0.05 -12.91 0.72
N GLY A 54 -0.19 -13.93 1.57
CA GLY A 54 -1.45 -14.15 2.30
C GLY A 54 -1.78 -12.98 3.23
N GLN A 55 -3.08 -12.80 3.53
CA GLN A 55 -3.63 -11.71 4.34
C GLN A 55 -2.80 -11.35 5.58
N GLY A 56 -2.28 -12.33 6.31
CA GLY A 56 -1.51 -12.08 7.54
C GLY A 56 -0.14 -11.41 7.33
N LYS A 57 0.52 -11.59 6.18
CA LYS A 57 1.79 -10.90 5.86
C LYS A 57 1.51 -9.52 5.28
N LEU A 58 0.55 -9.43 4.36
CA LEU A 58 0.16 -8.16 3.77
C LEU A 58 -0.35 -7.18 4.83
N ALA A 59 -1.20 -7.62 5.76
CA ALA A 59 -1.74 -6.79 6.84
C ALA A 59 -0.69 -6.23 7.82
N LYS A 60 0.51 -6.84 7.89
CA LYS A 60 1.64 -6.32 8.67
C LYS A 60 2.42 -5.25 7.92
N ALA A 61 2.37 -5.29 6.60
CA ALA A 61 3.10 -4.39 5.71
C ALA A 61 2.26 -3.18 5.30
N VAL A 62 0.98 -3.41 5.00
CA VAL A 62 0.02 -2.42 4.52
C VAL A 62 -1.29 -2.62 5.27
N ARG A 63 -1.83 -1.54 5.80
CA ARG A 63 -3.12 -1.48 6.49
C ARG A 63 -3.94 -0.37 5.86
N VAL A 64 -5.17 -0.67 5.48
CA VAL A 64 -6.05 0.31 4.85
C VAL A 64 -7.20 0.59 5.81
N GLU A 65 -7.40 1.87 6.12
CA GLU A 65 -8.42 2.32 7.06
C GLU A 65 -9.44 3.17 6.31
N ASP A 66 -10.72 2.89 6.55
CA ASP A 66 -11.82 3.73 6.10
C ASP A 66 -11.81 5.05 6.89
N ALA A 67 -11.81 6.17 6.18
CA ALA A 67 -11.97 7.48 6.81
C ALA A 67 -13.42 7.98 6.67
N GLU A 68 -13.92 8.02 5.44
CA GLU A 68 -15.27 8.50 5.07
C GLU A 68 -15.77 7.69 3.86
N PRO A 69 -17.05 7.76 3.47
CA PRO A 69 -17.55 7.08 2.27
C PRO A 69 -16.72 7.43 1.02
N GLY A 70 -16.05 6.43 0.44
CA GLY A 70 -15.17 6.59 -0.72
C GLY A 70 -13.78 7.18 -0.42
N LYS A 71 -13.44 7.43 0.85
CA LYS A 71 -12.13 7.92 1.28
C LYS A 71 -11.41 6.94 2.18
N ILE A 72 -10.14 6.71 1.87
CA ILE A 72 -9.29 5.76 2.61
C ILE A 72 -8.00 6.41 3.07
N VAL A 73 -7.43 5.84 4.12
CA VAL A 73 -6.10 6.14 4.63
C VAL A 73 -5.26 4.88 4.51
N VAL A 74 -4.09 5.00 3.89
CA VAL A 74 -3.18 3.87 3.71
C VAL A 74 -2.02 4.03 4.67
N ARG A 75 -1.79 3.03 5.52
CA ARG A 75 -0.60 2.96 6.36
C ARG A 75 0.28 1.84 5.87
N MET A 76 1.55 2.11 5.68
CA MET A 76 2.50 1.11 5.22
C MET A 76 3.84 1.20 5.93
N ALA A 77 4.49 0.05 6.02
CA ALA A 77 5.83 -0.07 6.56
C ALA A 77 6.79 -0.52 5.45
N ILE A 78 7.81 0.28 5.18
CA ILE A 78 8.79 0.03 4.12
C ILE A 78 10.19 -0.20 4.70
N ASN A 79 10.95 -1.03 4.01
CA ASN A 79 12.39 -1.17 4.16
C ASN A 79 13.06 -0.34 3.08
N MET A 80 13.90 0.61 3.47
CA MET A 80 14.62 1.47 2.53
C MET A 80 16.04 0.98 2.30
N LYS A 81 16.57 1.27 1.12
CA LYS A 81 17.98 1.09 0.79
C LYS A 81 18.80 2.22 1.41
N TYR A 82 19.97 1.89 1.94
CA TYR A 82 20.93 2.88 2.40
C TYR A 82 21.41 3.77 1.23
N GLY A 83 21.70 5.03 1.54
CA GLY A 83 22.16 6.01 0.54
C GLY A 83 21.06 6.84 -0.12
N TYR A 84 19.79 6.63 0.26
CA TYR A 84 18.66 7.44 -0.21
C TYR A 84 18.13 8.38 0.87
N GLU A 85 17.65 9.55 0.44
CA GLU A 85 17.02 10.52 1.33
C GLU A 85 15.62 10.06 1.73
N ILE A 86 15.45 9.75 3.02
CA ILE A 86 14.18 9.26 3.57
C ILE A 86 12.98 10.16 3.21
N PRO A 87 13.04 11.49 3.40
CA PRO A 87 11.88 12.34 3.11
C PRO A 87 11.55 12.37 1.61
N LYS A 88 12.58 12.35 0.75
CA LYS A 88 12.43 12.37 -0.70
C LYS A 88 11.80 11.07 -1.22
N VAL A 89 12.33 9.92 -0.81
CA VAL A 89 11.78 8.60 -1.18
C VAL A 89 10.38 8.44 -0.62
N SER A 90 10.15 8.83 0.63
CA SER A 90 8.81 8.76 1.23
C SER A 90 7.80 9.59 0.46
N GLY A 91 8.15 10.82 0.06
CA GLY A 91 7.27 11.66 -0.78
C GLY A 91 6.95 11.00 -2.13
N MET A 92 7.95 10.39 -2.78
CA MET A 92 7.72 9.65 -4.03
C MET A 92 6.81 8.43 -3.83
N VAL A 93 6.97 7.69 -2.73
CA VAL A 93 6.09 6.56 -2.37
C VAL A 93 4.67 7.05 -2.13
N GLN A 94 4.47 8.15 -1.39
CA GLN A 94 3.14 8.70 -1.14
C GLN A 94 2.43 9.06 -2.45
N GLU A 95 3.12 9.77 -3.35
CA GLU A 95 2.60 10.14 -4.67
C GLU A 95 2.23 8.91 -5.50
N LYS A 96 3.13 7.92 -5.59
CA LYS A 96 2.91 6.70 -6.38
C LYS A 96 1.78 5.83 -5.85
N VAL A 97 1.75 5.61 -4.55
CA VAL A 97 0.69 4.84 -3.88
C VAL A 97 -0.66 5.50 -4.10
N LYS A 98 -0.73 6.82 -3.90
CA LYS A 98 -1.96 7.59 -4.12
C LYS A 98 -2.44 7.42 -5.56
N GLN A 99 -1.59 7.72 -6.54
CA GLN A 99 -1.95 7.60 -7.95
C GLN A 99 -2.40 6.18 -8.32
N ALA A 100 -1.67 5.15 -7.87
CA ALA A 100 -1.99 3.75 -8.17
C ALA A 100 -3.35 3.34 -7.61
N VAL A 101 -3.63 3.66 -6.36
CA VAL A 101 -4.88 3.29 -5.68
C VAL A 101 -6.06 4.07 -6.25
N GLU A 102 -5.94 5.38 -6.43
CA GLU A 102 -7.02 6.22 -6.98
C GLU A 102 -7.35 5.82 -8.43
N THR A 103 -6.35 5.53 -9.25
CA THR A 103 -6.54 5.14 -10.66
C THR A 103 -7.19 3.75 -10.80
N MET A 104 -6.78 2.77 -9.98
CA MET A 104 -7.28 1.40 -10.13
C MET A 104 -8.61 1.16 -9.41
N THR A 105 -8.86 1.86 -8.30
CA THR A 105 -10.03 1.60 -7.45
C THR A 105 -11.07 2.71 -7.51
N GLY A 106 -10.74 3.90 -8.00
CA GLY A 106 -11.64 5.06 -7.95
C GLY A 106 -11.94 5.56 -6.54
N LEU A 107 -11.29 5.02 -5.50
CA LEU A 107 -11.33 5.53 -4.13
C LEU A 107 -10.42 6.75 -4.01
N VAL A 108 -10.70 7.64 -3.06
CA VAL A 108 -9.86 8.80 -2.77
C VAL A 108 -8.92 8.50 -1.62
N VAL A 109 -7.61 8.69 -1.81
CA VAL A 109 -6.62 8.47 -0.76
C VAL A 109 -6.38 9.78 -0.02
N THR A 110 -6.80 9.84 1.24
CA THR A 110 -6.73 11.05 2.07
C THR A 110 -5.33 11.24 2.65
N ALA A 111 -4.71 10.15 3.09
CA ALA A 111 -3.36 10.17 3.65
C ALA A 111 -2.64 8.84 3.36
N VAL A 112 -1.32 8.93 3.19
CA VAL A 112 -0.42 7.79 3.09
C VAL A 112 0.64 7.92 4.17
N ASP A 113 0.47 7.15 5.25
CA ASP A 113 1.42 7.13 6.36
C ASP A 113 2.49 6.08 6.10
N ILE A 114 3.74 6.52 6.04
CA ILE A 114 4.88 5.65 5.78
C ILE A 114 5.70 5.51 7.07
N ARG A 115 5.86 4.27 7.51
CA ARG A 115 6.78 3.90 8.58
C ARG A 115 8.02 3.25 7.99
N ILE A 116 9.19 3.74 8.37
CA ILE A 116 10.45 3.06 8.06
C ILE A 116 10.65 1.94 9.07
N ALA A 117 10.59 0.69 8.61
CA ALA A 117 10.82 -0.48 9.44
C ALA A 117 12.32 -0.76 9.62
N THR A 118 13.05 -0.78 8.51
CA THR A 118 14.49 -1.05 8.48
C THR A 118 15.15 -0.23 7.38
N VAL A 119 16.44 0.06 7.54
CA VAL A 119 17.30 0.54 6.46
C VAL A 119 18.31 -0.55 6.14
N SER A 120 18.26 -1.10 4.93
CA SER A 120 19.20 -2.10 4.45
C SER A 120 20.47 -1.41 3.99
N VAL A 121 21.52 -1.61 4.79
CA VAL A 121 22.88 -1.26 4.40
C VAL A 121 23.38 -2.43 3.57
N SER A 122 23.38 -2.28 2.25
CA SER A 122 24.02 -3.24 1.36
C SER A 122 25.51 -3.29 1.71
N GLY A 123 25.86 -4.31 2.49
CA GLY A 123 27.18 -4.53 3.07
C GLY A 123 27.34 -6.00 3.48
N ASN A 124 27.15 -6.91 2.52
CA ASN A 124 27.97 -8.09 2.22
C ASN A 124 27.29 -9.01 1.21
#